data_AF-A0A539CQA5-F1
#
_entry.id   AF-A0A539CQA5-F1
#
_cell.length_a   1.000
_cell.length_b   1.000
_cell.length_c   1.000
_cell.angle_alpha   90.00
_cell.angle_beta   90.00
_cell.angle_gamma   90.00
#
_symmetry.space_group_name_H-M   'P 1'
#
loop_
_entity.id
_entity.type
_entity.pdbx_description
1 polymer ?
#
loop_
_entity_poly.entity_id
_entity_poly.type
_entity_poly.pdbx_seq_one_letter_code
_entity_poly.pdbx_strand_id
1 'polypeptide(L)'
;MIDALRRRGRRISLPIDDFSEILADGGAEPDMLAADAGRHLESLPPGQRSAVRAIAIDGASIGETAARLSMTNGAVRVALHRGLAALARKFRTEEP
;
A
#
# COMPACT_ATOMS: atom_id res chain seq x y z
N MET A 1 19.72 -22.04 7.01
CA MET A 1 20.28 -21.39 8.22
C MET A 1 19.42 -20.17 8.51
N ILE A 2 18.63 -20.25 9.57
CA ILE A 2 17.64 -19.26 10.00
C ILE A 2 18.21 -18.63 11.27
N ASP A 3 18.50 -17.33 11.24
CA ASP A 3 19.12 -16.66 12.37
C ASP A 3 18.32 -15.44 12.88
N ALA A 4 18.30 -15.37 14.20
CA ALA A 4 18.11 -14.22 15.08
C ALA A 4 16.84 -13.37 14.96
N LEU A 5 15.81 -13.87 15.64
CA LEU A 5 14.96 -13.04 16.50
C LEU A 5 15.82 -12.28 17.54
N ARG A 6 15.89 -10.94 17.48
CA ARG A 6 16.11 -10.12 18.69
C ARG A 6 15.48 -8.72 18.63
N ARG A 7 14.16 -8.71 18.85
CA ARG A 7 13.47 -7.92 19.89
C ARG A 7 14.20 -6.65 20.38
N ARG A 8 13.76 -5.46 19.92
CA ARG A 8 13.64 -4.23 20.75
C ARG A 8 12.84 -3.14 20.02
N GLY A 9 11.72 -2.68 20.61
CA GLY A 9 11.17 -1.37 20.26
C GLY A 9 9.65 -1.26 20.21
N ARG A 10 9.03 -1.19 21.39
CA ARG A 10 7.70 -0.62 21.66
C ARG A 10 6.51 -1.29 20.98
N ARG A 11 5.88 -2.15 21.78
CA ARG A 11 4.44 -2.41 21.79
C ARG A 11 3.70 -1.05 21.89
N ILE A 12 3.43 -0.42 20.77
CA ILE A 12 2.40 0.62 20.70
C ILE A 12 1.11 -0.13 20.43
N SER A 13 0.32 -0.29 21.49
CA SER A 13 -1.06 -0.74 21.42
C SER A 13 -1.86 0.35 20.70
N LEU A 14 -1.90 0.30 19.38
CA LEU A 14 -2.98 0.92 18.62
C LEU A 14 -3.96 -0.20 18.27
N PRO A 15 -5.16 -0.22 18.85
CA PRO A 15 -6.21 -1.08 18.37
C PRO A 15 -6.56 -0.58 16.97
N ILE A 16 -6.03 -1.26 15.97
CA ILE A 16 -6.48 -1.11 14.59
C ILE A 16 -7.35 -2.33 14.36
N ASP A 17 -8.49 -2.30 15.06
CA ASP A 17 -9.62 -3.16 14.72
C ASP A 17 -10.04 -2.86 13.28
N ASP A 18 -10.37 -3.96 12.61
CA ASP A 18 -11.11 -4.05 11.36
C ASP A 18 -10.63 -3.21 10.18
N PHE A 19 -9.74 -3.82 9.39
CA PHE A 19 -9.83 -3.68 7.94
C PHE A 19 -9.60 -5.05 7.31
N SER A 20 -10.63 -5.88 7.33
CA SER A 20 -10.76 -7.05 6.46
C SER A 20 -10.99 -6.60 5.02
N GLU A 21 -10.24 -7.26 4.13
CA GLU A 21 -10.48 -7.52 2.70
C GLU A 21 -11.07 -6.39 1.85
N ILE A 22 -10.35 -5.93 0.82
CA ILE A 22 -10.74 -6.07 -0.60
C ILE A 22 -9.48 -5.88 -1.47
N LEU A 23 -9.01 -6.93 -2.14
CA LEU A 23 -8.27 -6.79 -3.40
C LEU A 23 -9.08 -7.56 -4.45
N ALA A 24 -9.92 -6.82 -5.17
CA ALA A 24 -10.70 -7.38 -6.28
C ALA A 24 -9.79 -7.50 -7.50
N ASP A 25 -9.70 -8.73 -8.01
CA ASP A 25 -9.05 -9.10 -9.26
C ASP A 25 -9.82 -8.51 -10.45
N GLY A 26 -9.12 -7.80 -11.33
CA GLY A 26 -9.69 -7.09 -12.47
C GLY A 26 -8.75 -7.18 -13.66
N GLY A 27 -8.99 -8.17 -14.52
CA GLY A 27 -8.18 -8.48 -15.69
C GLY A 27 -8.26 -7.41 -16.77
N ALA A 28 -7.11 -6.81 -17.07
CA ALA A 28 -6.85 -6.11 -18.31
C ALA A 28 -5.34 -6.17 -18.64
N GLU A 29 -4.99 -5.97 -19.91
CA GLU A 29 -3.68 -6.26 -20.52
C GLU A 29 -2.47 -5.64 -19.76
N PRO A 30 -1.49 -6.44 -19.32
CA PRO A 30 -0.59 -6.09 -18.21
C PRO A 30 0.37 -4.91 -18.47
N ASP A 31 0.76 -4.66 -19.73
CA ASP A 31 1.87 -3.76 -20.04
C ASP A 31 1.45 -2.28 -20.18
N MET A 32 0.25 -1.99 -20.72
CA MET A 32 -0.31 -0.62 -20.73
C MET A 32 -0.78 -0.20 -19.34
N LEU A 33 -1.36 -1.11 -18.56
CA LEU A 33 -1.81 -0.84 -17.19
C LEU A 33 -0.66 -0.50 -16.25
N ALA A 34 0.50 -1.14 -16.39
CA ALA A 34 1.65 -0.85 -15.53
C ALA A 34 2.17 0.59 -15.73
N ALA A 35 2.24 1.05 -16.99
CA ALA A 35 2.70 2.39 -17.33
C ALA A 35 1.68 3.49 -16.94
N ASP A 36 0.38 3.22 -17.06
CA ASP A 36 -0.66 4.12 -16.55
C ASP A 36 -0.72 4.13 -15.02
N ALA A 37 -0.66 2.96 -14.39
CA ALA A 37 -0.62 2.85 -12.94
C ALA A 37 0.55 3.63 -12.33
N GLY A 38 1.74 3.58 -12.96
CA GLY A 38 2.90 4.39 -12.57
C GLY A 38 2.60 5.89 -12.53
N ARG A 39 2.00 6.43 -13.60
CA ARG A 39 1.65 7.86 -13.71
C ARG A 39 0.59 8.28 -12.69
N HIS A 40 -0.44 7.46 -12.46
CA HIS A 40 -1.45 7.78 -11.45
C HIS A 40 -0.87 7.72 -10.02
N LEU A 41 0.05 6.79 -9.76
CA LEU A 41 0.76 6.71 -8.48
C LEU A 41 1.65 7.92 -8.21
N GLU A 42 2.30 8.49 -9.22
CA GLU A 42 3.09 9.73 -9.08
C GLU A 42 2.26 10.88 -8.52
N SER A 43 0.96 10.87 -8.74
CA SER A 43 0.06 11.90 -8.25
C SER A 43 -0.30 11.79 -6.75
N LEU A 44 0.08 10.69 -6.09
CA LEU A 44 -0.14 10.48 -4.66
C LEU A 44 0.96 11.13 -3.82
N PRO A 45 0.68 11.54 -2.56
CA PRO A 45 1.70 11.89 -1.59
C PRO A 45 2.74 10.76 -1.41
N PRO A 46 4.03 11.06 -1.18
CA PRO A 46 5.10 10.06 -1.21
C PRO A 46 4.85 8.84 -0.32
N GLY A 47 4.38 9.03 0.91
CA GLY A 47 4.08 7.91 1.82
C GLY A 47 2.94 7.01 1.36
N GLN A 48 1.92 7.58 0.71
CA GLN A 48 0.81 6.81 0.14
C GLN A 48 1.28 6.06 -1.11
N ARG A 49 2.01 6.75 -1.99
CA ARG A 49 2.60 6.15 -3.20
C ARG A 49 3.46 4.93 -2.87
N SER A 50 4.39 5.08 -1.94
CA SER A 50 5.30 4.00 -1.54
C SER A 50 4.55 2.82 -0.92
N ALA A 51 3.54 3.07 -0.09
CA ALA A 51 2.72 2.01 0.50
C ALA A 51 1.89 1.27 -0.54
N VAL A 52 1.23 2.00 -1.47
CA VAL A 52 0.43 1.40 -2.55
C VAL A 52 1.32 0.59 -3.49
N ARG A 53 2.47 1.13 -3.92
CA ARG A 53 3.38 0.39 -4.80
C ARG A 53 3.92 -0.88 -4.14
N ALA A 54 4.42 -0.77 -2.91
CA ALA A 54 5.00 -1.93 -2.22
C ALA A 54 3.99 -3.08 -2.08
N ILE A 55 2.72 -2.79 -1.79
CA ILE A 55 1.72 -3.82 -1.51
C ILE A 55 0.99 -4.28 -2.79
N ALA A 56 0.49 -3.35 -3.59
CA ALA A 56 -0.37 -3.66 -4.73
C ALA A 56 0.39 -3.99 -6.01
N ILE A 57 1.64 -3.53 -6.14
CA ILE A 57 2.49 -3.80 -7.32
C ILE A 57 3.57 -4.82 -6.97
N ASP A 58 4.34 -4.55 -5.91
CA ASP A 58 5.51 -5.38 -5.58
C ASP A 58 5.12 -6.63 -4.73
N GLY A 59 3.86 -6.76 -4.32
CA GLY A 59 3.35 -7.89 -3.54
C GLY A 59 3.92 -8.01 -2.12
N ALA A 60 4.55 -6.96 -1.59
CA ALA A 60 5.15 -6.97 -0.26
C ALA A 60 4.07 -7.03 0.84
N SER A 61 4.40 -7.70 1.94
CA SER A 61 3.50 -7.73 3.10
C SER A 61 3.46 -6.37 3.82
N ILE A 62 2.43 -6.14 4.65
CA ILE A 62 2.33 -4.92 5.49
C ILE A 62 3.55 -4.79 6.41
N GLY A 63 4.01 -5.88 7.02
CA GLY A 63 5.15 -5.86 7.96
C GLY A 63 6.47 -5.55 7.26
N GLU A 64 6.69 -6.13 6.07
CA GLU A 64 7.85 -5.83 5.24
C GLU A 64 7.84 -4.38 4.76
N THR A 65 6.69 -3.89 4.31
CA THR A 65 6.51 -2.49 3.90
C THR A 65 6.74 -1.53 5.08
N ALA A 66 6.22 -1.85 6.26
CA ALA A 66 6.42 -1.08 7.48
C ALA A 66 7.91 -0.96 7.84
N ALA A 67 8.65 -2.06 7.75
CA ALA A 67 10.10 -2.06 7.97
C ALA A 67 10.84 -1.22 6.91
N ARG A 68 10.53 -1.42 5.62
CA ARG A 68 11.16 -0.70 4.50
C ARG A 68 10.90 0.81 4.56
N LEU A 69 9.70 1.23 4.96
CA LEU A 69 9.28 2.63 4.98
C LEU A 69 9.48 3.31 6.34
N SER A 70 10.03 2.62 7.34
CA SER A 70 10.13 3.11 8.73
C SER A 70 8.77 3.59 9.29
N MET A 71 7.71 2.83 9.00
CA MET A 71 6.33 3.10 9.40
C MET A 71 5.84 2.03 10.37
N THR A 72 4.77 2.31 11.12
CA THR A 72 4.04 1.25 11.84
C THR A 72 3.14 0.50 10.84
N ASN A 73 2.82 -0.78 11.12
CA ASN A 73 1.84 -1.53 10.31
C ASN A 73 0.52 -0.77 10.13
N GLY A 74 0.10 -0.04 11.17
CA GLY A 74 -1.06 0.83 11.13
C GLY A 74 -0.94 2.00 10.17
N ALA A 75 0.19 2.71 10.24
CA ALA A 75 0.47 3.80 9.33
C ALA A 75 0.53 3.31 7.87
N VAL A 76 1.06 2.11 7.62
CA VAL A 76 1.06 1.48 6.28
C VAL A 76 -0.36 1.22 5.80
N ARG A 77 -1.22 0.62 6.63
CA ARG A 77 -2.64 0.40 6.28
C ARG A 77 -3.36 1.70 5.94
N VAL A 78 -3.17 2.74 6.77
CA VAL A 78 -3.77 4.06 6.53
C VAL A 78 -3.25 4.69 5.23
N ALA A 79 -1.94 4.60 4.97
CA ALA A 79 -1.34 5.15 3.76
C ALA A 79 -1.83 4.41 2.49
N LEU A 80 -1.90 3.08 2.54
CA LEU A 80 -2.45 2.24 1.47
C LEU A 80 -3.90 2.62 1.18
N HIS A 81 -4.76 2.64 2.20
CA HIS A 81 -6.17 2.98 2.06
C HIS A 81 -6.37 4.37 1.46
N ARG A 82 -5.66 5.39 2.00
CA ARG A 82 -5.75 6.76 1.49
C ARG A 82 -5.26 6.88 0.05
N GLY A 83 -4.19 6.15 -0.30
CA GLY A 83 -3.68 6.10 -1.66
C GLY A 83 -4.69 5.51 -2.63
N LEU A 84 -5.26 4.33 -2.31
CA LEU A 84 -6.28 3.69 -3.14
C LEU A 84 -7.55 4.55 -3.27
N ALA A 85 -8.02 5.16 -2.18
CA ALA A 85 -9.18 6.07 -2.21
C ALA A 85 -8.92 7.32 -3.06
N ALA A 86 -7.70 7.87 -3.04
CA ALA A 86 -7.32 9.00 -3.88
C ALA A 86 -7.26 8.61 -5.37
N LEU A 87 -6.73 7.43 -5.70
CA LEU A 87 -6.74 6.90 -7.07
C LEU A 87 -8.17 6.68 -7.57
N ALA A 88 -9.02 6.02 -6.79
CA ALA A 88 -10.42 5.76 -7.15
C ALA A 88 -11.20 7.07 -7.42
N ARG A 89 -10.94 8.12 -6.63
CA ARG A 89 -11.52 9.46 -6.86
C ARG A 89 -11.07 10.08 -8.18
N LYS A 90 -9.81 9.88 -8.57
CA LYS A 90 -9.29 10.39 -9.84
C LYS A 90 -9.90 9.68 -11.02
N PHE A 91 -9.95 8.35 -11.00
CA PHE A 91 -10.57 7.58 -12.08
C PHE A 91 -12.05 7.91 -12.28
N ARG A 92 -12.80 8.19 -11.20
CA ARG A 92 -14.19 8.67 -11.32
C ARG A 92 -14.32 10.05 -11.97
N THR A 93 -13.29 10.89 -11.89
CA THR A 93 -13.32 12.24 -12.50
C THR A 93 -12.79 12.23 -13.94
N GLU A 94 -12.09 11.16 -14.33
CA GLU A 94 -11.51 10.95 -15.66
C GLU A 94 -12.37 10.02 -16.54
N GLU A 95 -13.55 9.59 -16.07
CA GLU A 95 -14.58 8.98 -16.94
C GLU A 95 -15.19 10.06 -17.87
N PRO A 96 -15.21 9.83 -19.20
CA PRO A 96 -15.82 10.74 -20.18
C PRO A 96 -17.36 10.76 -20.13
#